data_AF-A0A9E5DWP9-F1
#
_entry.id   AF-A0A9E5DWP9-F1
#
_cell.length_a   1.000
_cell.length_b   1.000
_cell.length_c   1.000
_cell.angle_alpha   90.00
_cell.angle_beta   90.00
_cell.angle_gamma   90.00
#
_symmetry.space_group_name_H-M   'P 1'
#
loop_
_entity.id
_entity.type
_entity.pdbx_description
1 polymer ?
#
loop_
_entity_poly.entity_id
_entity_poly.type
_entity_poly.pdbx_seq_one_letter_code
_entity_poly.pdbx_strand_id
1 'polypeptide(L)'
;MSDQLAAAATEPSATEEAAASTAVPSETTQEPTAEPASDDAVTKTVDDRDAIEALKQLPPRLFARLCRRIPLRAFLAELDKLDRSVFFRYFKGVRPQKIDGPYLERVFRLEIFGRNDGILAQLAIYNWDEAESRVYADLQIEVKKINEDVEAIEHINDEQGNAICDTLVALYDPRDVYIAFVINGVRVDPGFYARRFPTMAG
;
A
#
# COMPACT_ATOMS: atom_id res chain seq x y z
N MET A 1 28.91 10.75 -60.25
CA MET A 1 27.71 11.46 -59.80
C MET A 1 27.63 11.19 -58.30
N SER A 2 28.28 11.96 -57.41
CA SER A 2 28.62 13.41 -57.45
C SER A 2 27.33 14.25 -57.48
N ASP A 3 27.04 15.22 -56.59
CA ASP A 3 27.80 15.98 -55.55
C ASP A 3 26.83 16.34 -54.36
N GLN A 4 27.15 16.94 -53.19
CA GLN A 4 28.33 17.44 -52.42
C GLN A 4 27.95 17.32 -50.90
N LEU A 5 28.76 17.37 -49.82
CA LEU A 5 30.00 18.06 -49.36
C LEU A 5 29.81 19.41 -48.61
N ALA A 6 30.74 19.74 -47.68
CA ALA A 6 30.79 20.84 -46.67
C ALA A 6 29.85 20.70 -45.43
N ALA A 7 30.21 20.90 -44.14
CA ALA A 7 31.28 21.61 -43.35
C ALA A 7 30.81 22.97 -42.73
N ALA A 8 31.21 23.42 -41.52
CA ALA A 8 31.90 22.81 -40.35
C ALA A 8 31.92 23.78 -39.11
N ALA A 9 32.36 23.29 -37.93
CA ALA A 9 32.84 24.04 -36.73
C ALA A 9 31.77 24.86 -35.92
N THR A 10 31.98 25.38 -34.69
CA THR A 10 33.20 25.63 -33.87
C THR A 10 32.91 25.63 -32.33
N GLU A 11 33.85 25.14 -31.51
CA GLU A 11 34.09 25.47 -30.08
C GLU A 11 35.53 26.08 -29.96
N PRO A 12 36.06 26.68 -28.85
CA PRO A 12 35.59 26.75 -27.44
C PRO A 12 35.82 28.13 -26.73
N SER A 13 35.69 28.20 -25.39
CA SER A 13 36.44 29.02 -24.37
C SER A 13 35.75 28.86 -22.99
N ALA A 14 36.36 28.55 -21.83
CA ALA A 14 37.40 29.25 -21.03
C ALA A 14 37.00 30.71 -20.68
N THR A 15 37.09 31.23 -19.44
CA THR A 15 38.18 31.28 -18.42
C THR A 15 37.52 31.63 -17.04
N GLU A 16 37.90 31.11 -15.85
CA GLU A 16 38.80 31.72 -14.80
C GLU A 16 38.44 33.18 -14.39
N GLU A 17 38.59 33.70 -13.16
CA GLU A 17 39.30 33.28 -11.92
C GLU A 17 38.78 34.06 -10.65
N ALA A 18 39.23 33.65 -9.44
CA ALA A 18 39.46 34.46 -8.22
C ALA A 18 38.29 35.04 -7.36
N ALA A 19 38.48 35.55 -6.13
CA ALA A 19 39.11 35.01 -4.89
C ALA A 19 39.11 36.08 -3.75
N ALA A 20 38.36 35.86 -2.65
CA ALA A 20 38.45 36.53 -1.32
C ALA A 20 37.35 35.92 -0.41
N SER A 21 37.49 35.56 0.89
CA SER A 21 38.40 35.89 1.99
C SER A 21 38.27 37.30 2.57
N THR A 22 37.54 37.46 3.69
CA THR A 22 37.95 38.21 4.92
C THR A 22 36.88 38.19 6.02
N ALA A 23 37.33 38.05 7.28
CA ALA A 23 36.68 38.38 8.57
C ALA A 23 35.46 37.58 9.09
N VAL A 24 35.44 37.50 10.43
CA VAL A 24 34.41 36.93 11.32
C VAL A 24 33.80 38.09 12.12
N PRO A 25 32.53 37.97 12.56
CA PRO A 25 32.20 38.35 13.93
C PRO A 25 31.50 37.23 14.70
N SER A 26 31.54 37.33 16.04
CA SER A 26 31.17 36.29 17.00
C SER A 26 29.66 36.25 17.32
N GLU A 27 29.28 35.19 18.06
CA GLU A 27 28.17 35.16 19.03
C GLU A 27 26.75 35.46 18.54
N THR A 28 25.93 34.40 18.46
CA THR A 28 24.84 34.23 19.43
C THR A 28 24.48 32.75 19.53
N THR A 29 24.59 32.17 20.73
CA THR A 29 23.98 30.87 21.02
C THR A 29 22.50 31.08 21.29
N GLN A 30 21.64 30.65 20.37
CA GLN A 30 20.25 30.35 20.67
C GLN A 30 20.05 28.85 20.51
N GLU A 31 19.67 28.19 21.62
CA GLU A 31 19.10 26.87 21.56
C GLU A 31 17.77 26.96 20.80
N PRO A 32 17.56 26.21 19.70
CA PRO A 32 16.21 25.96 19.23
C PRO A 32 15.55 25.07 20.28
N THR A 33 14.76 25.66 21.17
CA THR A 33 13.84 24.93 22.05
C THR A 33 13.00 24.04 21.15
N ALA A 34 13.25 22.73 21.19
CA ALA A 34 12.51 21.78 20.39
C ALA A 34 11.07 21.73 20.94
N GLU A 35 10.16 22.40 20.23
CA GLU A 35 8.73 22.12 20.36
C GLU A 35 8.56 20.60 20.14
N PRO A 36 7.85 19.88 21.04
CA PRO A 36 7.63 18.46 20.85
C PRO A 36 6.88 18.24 19.53
N ALA A 37 7.44 17.38 18.67
CA ALA A 37 6.86 17.10 17.35
C ALA A 37 5.42 16.58 17.49
N SER A 38 4.59 16.90 16.50
CA SER A 38 3.14 16.70 16.54
C SER A 38 2.70 15.24 16.69
N ASP A 39 1.47 15.06 17.22
CA ASP A 39 0.81 13.76 17.41
C ASP A 39 0.61 12.93 16.12
N ASP A 40 0.89 13.51 14.94
CA ASP A 40 0.90 12.85 13.62
C ASP A 40 1.80 11.60 13.54
N ALA A 41 2.74 11.45 14.48
CA ALA A 41 3.59 10.28 14.61
C ALA A 41 2.89 9.08 15.27
N VAL A 42 1.86 9.31 16.11
CA VAL A 42 1.19 8.25 16.87
C VAL A 42 0.13 7.57 16.01
N THR A 43 -0.74 8.35 15.36
CA THR A 43 -1.86 7.84 14.54
C THR A 43 -1.39 6.87 13.45
N LYS A 44 -0.40 7.27 12.64
CA LYS A 44 0.15 6.45 11.55
C LYS A 44 0.59 5.05 12.00
N THR A 45 1.13 4.92 13.22
CA THR A 45 1.63 3.62 13.72
C THR A 45 0.53 2.62 14.11
N VAL A 46 -0.71 3.08 14.27
CA VAL A 46 -1.87 2.21 14.52
C VAL A 46 -2.35 1.64 13.19
N ASP A 47 -2.69 2.51 12.24
CA ASP A 47 -3.18 2.15 10.91
C ASP A 47 -2.17 1.26 10.14
N ASP A 48 -0.86 1.55 10.27
CA ASP A 48 0.23 0.74 9.71
C ASP A 48 0.21 -0.70 10.26
N ARG A 49 -0.07 -0.85 11.55
CA ARG A 49 -0.06 -2.13 12.25
C ARG A 49 -1.30 -2.97 11.93
N ASP A 50 -2.47 -2.33 11.93
CA ASP A 50 -3.73 -3.04 11.72
C ASP A 50 -3.84 -3.55 10.27
N ALA A 51 -3.30 -2.81 9.29
CA ALA A 51 -3.11 -3.30 7.92
C ALA A 51 -2.22 -4.57 7.85
N ILE A 52 -1.13 -4.63 8.63
CA ILE A 52 -0.27 -5.81 8.71
C ILE A 52 -1.03 -7.01 9.31
N GLU A 53 -1.75 -6.82 10.42
CA GLU A 53 -2.49 -7.90 11.08
C GLU A 53 -3.70 -8.37 10.27
N ALA A 54 -4.36 -7.49 9.51
CA ALA A 54 -5.40 -7.85 8.55
C ALA A 54 -4.84 -8.73 7.41
N LEU A 55 -3.69 -8.36 6.85
CA LEU A 55 -3.01 -9.19 5.83
C LEU A 55 -2.47 -10.52 6.38
N LYS A 56 -2.08 -10.60 7.66
CA LYS A 56 -1.67 -11.85 8.34
C LYS A 56 -2.84 -12.83 8.52
N GLN A 57 -4.07 -12.33 8.67
CA GLN A 57 -5.28 -13.15 8.78
C GLN A 57 -5.69 -13.83 7.47
N LEU A 58 -5.13 -13.43 6.32
CA LEU A 58 -5.43 -14.04 5.04
C LEU A 58 -4.75 -15.43 4.88
N PRO A 59 -5.52 -16.51 4.63
CA PRO A 59 -4.97 -17.81 4.26
C PRO A 59 -4.00 -17.71 3.07
N PRO A 60 -2.90 -18.47 3.00
CA PRO A 60 -1.85 -18.27 2.00
C PRO A 60 -2.35 -18.27 0.54
N ARG A 61 -3.40 -19.06 0.24
CA ARG A 61 -4.06 -19.13 -1.07
C ARG A 61 -4.83 -17.85 -1.43
N LEU A 62 -5.43 -17.18 -0.45
CA LEU A 62 -6.16 -15.93 -0.61
C LEU A 62 -5.21 -14.73 -0.63
N PHE A 63 -4.15 -14.72 0.20
CA PHE A 63 -3.08 -13.74 0.09
C PHE A 63 -2.41 -13.76 -1.30
N ALA A 64 -2.13 -14.95 -1.84
CA ALA A 64 -1.64 -15.13 -3.21
C ALA A 64 -2.69 -14.70 -4.27
N ARG A 65 -3.98 -14.65 -3.95
CA ARG A 65 -5.04 -14.16 -4.85
C ARG A 65 -5.09 -12.63 -4.84
N LEU A 66 -5.03 -12.00 -3.67
CA LEU A 66 -4.90 -10.55 -3.49
C LEU A 66 -3.72 -10.01 -4.33
N CYS A 67 -2.54 -10.63 -4.18
CA CYS A 67 -1.33 -10.24 -4.92
C CYS A 67 -1.46 -10.36 -6.46
N ARG A 68 -2.45 -11.10 -6.99
CA ARG A 68 -2.71 -11.24 -8.44
C ARG A 68 -3.75 -10.25 -8.98
N ARG A 69 -4.52 -9.56 -8.12
CA ARG A 69 -5.51 -8.56 -8.51
C ARG A 69 -4.96 -7.13 -8.53
N ILE A 70 -3.93 -6.86 -7.73
CA ILE A 70 -3.28 -5.53 -7.63
C ILE A 70 -2.89 -4.98 -9.03
N PRO A 71 -3.29 -3.75 -9.39
CA PRO A 71 -3.03 -3.13 -10.68
C PRO A 71 -1.59 -2.62 -10.73
N LEU A 72 -0.64 -3.52 -10.98
CA LEU A 72 0.82 -3.31 -10.93
C LEU A 72 1.35 -1.94 -11.38
N ARG A 73 0.75 -1.33 -12.41
CA ARG A 73 1.18 -0.01 -12.91
C ARG A 73 0.85 1.15 -11.97
N ALA A 74 -0.30 1.11 -11.28
CA ALA A 74 -0.66 2.12 -10.27
C ALA A 74 0.19 1.90 -9.03
N PHE A 75 0.09 0.71 -8.43
CA PHE A 75 0.90 0.24 -7.30
C PHE A 75 2.39 0.65 -7.37
N LEU A 76 3.09 0.35 -8.48
CA LEU A 76 4.51 0.68 -8.61
C LEU A 76 4.79 2.19 -8.73
N ALA A 77 3.85 2.97 -9.30
CA ALA A 77 3.95 4.42 -9.43
C ALA A 77 3.54 5.16 -8.13
N GLU A 78 2.93 4.47 -7.18
CA GLU A 78 2.66 4.94 -5.82
C GLU A 78 3.79 4.54 -4.88
N LEU A 79 4.29 3.31 -5.00
CA LEU A 79 5.42 2.81 -4.22
C LEU A 79 6.71 3.65 -4.42
N ASP A 80 7.03 4.10 -5.64
CA ASP A 80 8.17 5.01 -5.89
C ASP A 80 7.98 6.44 -5.32
N LYS A 81 6.80 6.75 -4.78
CA LYS A 81 6.52 7.98 -4.02
C LYS A 81 6.53 7.73 -2.51
N LEU A 82 5.92 6.63 -2.07
CA LEU A 82 5.67 6.31 -0.67
C LEU A 82 6.85 5.59 0.00
N ASP A 83 7.33 4.47 -0.58
CA ASP A 83 8.57 3.81 -0.13
C ASP A 83 9.53 3.54 -1.30
N ARG A 84 10.43 4.51 -1.50
CA ARG A 84 11.54 4.42 -2.45
C ARG A 84 12.59 3.38 -2.06
N SER A 85 12.75 3.04 -0.79
CA SER A 85 13.67 2.01 -0.32
C SER A 85 13.23 0.62 -0.81
N VAL A 86 11.95 0.30 -0.69
CA VAL A 86 11.34 -0.93 -1.22
C VAL A 86 11.32 -0.89 -2.75
N PHE A 87 10.91 0.23 -3.36
CA PHE A 87 10.92 0.37 -4.83
C PHE A 87 12.31 0.12 -5.43
N PHE A 88 13.35 0.77 -4.89
CA PHE A 88 14.72 0.65 -5.40
C PHE A 88 15.32 -0.74 -5.14
N ARG A 89 14.89 -1.44 -4.08
CA ARG A 89 15.42 -2.75 -3.68
C ARG A 89 14.81 -3.91 -4.45
N TYR A 90 13.54 -3.83 -4.84
CA TYR A 90 12.80 -4.95 -5.44
C TYR A 90 12.28 -4.73 -6.86
N PHE A 91 12.15 -3.48 -7.34
CA PHE A 91 11.45 -3.19 -8.59
C PHE A 91 12.26 -2.35 -9.58
N LYS A 92 13.14 -1.46 -9.10
CA LYS A 92 14.03 -0.68 -9.97
C LYS A 92 14.93 -1.59 -10.82
N GLY A 93 14.88 -1.40 -12.15
CA GLY A 93 15.64 -2.19 -13.13
C GLY A 93 15.03 -3.56 -13.47
N VAL A 94 13.98 -4.00 -12.76
CA VAL A 94 13.23 -5.21 -13.10
C VAL A 94 12.33 -4.90 -14.30
N ARG A 95 12.31 -5.78 -15.30
CA ARG A 95 11.43 -5.63 -16.47
C ARG A 95 9.96 -5.82 -16.02
N PRO A 96 9.01 -4.95 -16.41
CA PRO A 96 7.61 -5.07 -15.99
C PRO A 96 6.99 -6.45 -16.25
N GLN A 97 7.38 -7.14 -17.33
CA GLN A 97 6.92 -8.49 -17.69
C GLN A 97 7.52 -9.61 -16.79
N LYS A 98 8.28 -9.25 -15.76
CA LYS A 98 8.81 -10.14 -14.72
C LYS A 98 8.29 -9.81 -13.31
N ILE A 99 7.45 -8.78 -13.20
CA ILE A 99 6.70 -8.47 -11.99
C ILE A 99 5.32 -9.09 -12.20
N ASP A 100 5.03 -10.17 -11.48
CA ASP A 100 3.76 -10.88 -11.49
C ASP A 100 3.24 -11.07 -10.06
N GLY A 101 2.05 -11.65 -9.88
CA GLY A 101 1.47 -11.88 -8.55
C GLY A 101 2.39 -12.71 -7.63
N PRO A 102 3.01 -13.82 -8.08
CA PRO A 102 4.05 -14.52 -7.33
C PRO A 102 5.29 -13.68 -6.98
N TYR A 103 5.70 -12.74 -7.84
CA TYR A 103 6.76 -11.78 -7.54
C TYR A 103 6.34 -10.84 -6.40
N LEU A 104 5.15 -10.23 -6.47
CA LEU A 104 4.60 -9.39 -5.41
C LEU A 104 4.47 -10.18 -4.10
N GLU A 105 3.88 -11.38 -4.14
CA GLU A 105 3.66 -12.21 -2.95
C GLU A 105 4.97 -12.46 -2.19
N ARG A 106 6.08 -12.72 -2.90
CA ARG A 106 7.41 -12.86 -2.29
C ARG A 106 7.92 -11.55 -1.68
N VAL A 107 7.78 -10.42 -2.37
CA VAL A 107 8.22 -9.12 -1.83
C VAL A 107 7.41 -8.76 -0.58
N PHE A 108 6.09 -8.89 -0.65
CA PHE A 108 5.19 -8.60 0.47
C PHE A 108 5.48 -9.51 1.68
N ARG A 109 5.71 -10.81 1.48
CA ARG A 109 6.09 -11.71 2.57
C ARG A 109 7.42 -11.33 3.23
N LEU A 110 8.37 -10.75 2.49
CA LEU A 110 9.66 -10.32 3.02
C LEU A 110 9.59 -8.98 3.76
N GLU A 111 8.81 -8.03 3.27
CA GLU A 111 8.74 -6.67 3.82
C GLU A 111 7.59 -6.52 4.84
N ILE A 112 6.34 -6.81 4.45
CA ILE A 112 5.17 -6.69 5.34
C ILE A 112 5.31 -7.62 6.54
N PHE A 113 5.60 -8.91 6.33
CA PHE A 113 5.67 -9.88 7.43
C PHE A 113 7.09 -10.06 8.00
N GLY A 114 8.13 -9.83 7.18
CA GLY A 114 9.53 -9.99 7.61
C GLY A 114 10.17 -8.73 8.19
N ARG A 115 9.62 -7.53 7.91
CA ARG A 115 10.10 -6.25 8.47
C ARG A 115 9.03 -5.42 9.18
N ASN A 116 7.75 -5.82 9.12
CA ASN A 116 6.60 -5.04 9.59
C ASN A 116 6.45 -3.71 8.85
N ASP A 117 6.55 -3.76 7.51
CA ASP A 117 6.29 -2.63 6.62
C ASP A 117 4.78 -2.37 6.48
N GLY A 118 4.28 -1.40 7.24
CA GLY A 118 2.87 -1.00 7.28
C GLY A 118 2.42 -0.15 6.11
N ILE A 119 3.33 0.69 5.58
CA ILE A 119 3.06 1.51 4.38
C ILE A 119 2.82 0.60 3.18
N LEU A 120 3.62 -0.45 3.00
CA LEU A 120 3.41 -1.46 1.97
C LEU A 120 2.15 -2.31 2.23
N ALA A 121 1.76 -2.52 3.50
CA ALA A 121 0.51 -3.19 3.85
C ALA A 121 -0.72 -2.38 3.42
N GLN A 122 -0.82 -1.12 3.84
CA GLN A 122 -1.88 -0.20 3.45
C GLN A 122 -1.94 -0.05 1.92
N LEU A 123 -0.78 0.12 1.26
CA LEU A 123 -0.73 0.27 -0.19
C LEU A 123 -1.22 -0.97 -0.93
N ALA A 124 -0.95 -2.17 -0.41
CA ALA A 124 -1.43 -3.44 -0.95
C ALA A 124 -2.94 -3.66 -0.74
N ILE A 125 -3.50 -3.18 0.37
CA ILE A 125 -4.94 -3.16 0.64
C ILE A 125 -5.64 -2.18 -0.30
N TYR A 126 -5.22 -0.90 -0.28
CA TYR A 126 -5.76 0.17 -1.13
C TYR A 126 -5.79 -0.20 -2.62
N ASN A 127 -4.68 -0.74 -3.17
CA ASN A 127 -4.61 -1.17 -4.57
C ASN A 127 -5.47 -2.40 -4.87
N TRP A 128 -5.85 -3.21 -3.86
CA TRP A 128 -6.81 -4.30 -4.04
C TRP A 128 -8.25 -3.77 -4.01
N ASP A 129 -8.59 -2.90 -3.05
CA ASP A 129 -9.92 -2.29 -2.96
C ASP A 129 -10.23 -1.35 -4.14
N GLU A 130 -9.23 -0.72 -4.78
CA GLU A 130 -9.44 -0.02 -6.06
C GLU A 130 -9.81 -1.00 -7.18
N ALA A 131 -9.10 -2.13 -7.29
CA ALA A 131 -9.29 -3.12 -8.36
C ALA A 131 -10.59 -3.91 -8.23
N GLU A 132 -10.97 -4.30 -7.02
CA GLU A 132 -12.24 -4.98 -6.70
C GLU A 132 -13.28 -3.99 -6.13
N SER A 133 -13.20 -2.71 -6.50
CA SER A 133 -13.97 -1.58 -5.93
C SER A 133 -15.49 -1.74 -5.90
N ARG A 134 -16.08 -2.64 -6.69
CA ARG A 134 -17.49 -3.01 -6.58
C ARG A 134 -17.78 -3.86 -5.34
N VAL A 135 -16.92 -4.83 -5.03
CA VAL A 135 -17.01 -5.67 -3.83
C VAL A 135 -16.85 -4.80 -2.59
N TYR A 136 -15.88 -3.88 -2.60
CA TYR A 136 -15.65 -2.94 -1.50
C TYR A 136 -16.80 -1.94 -1.32
N ALA A 137 -17.30 -1.33 -2.41
CA ALA A 137 -18.42 -0.40 -2.34
C ALA A 137 -19.72 -1.06 -1.85
N ASP A 138 -20.05 -2.26 -2.34
CA ASP A 138 -21.23 -2.98 -1.89
C ASP A 138 -21.07 -3.45 -0.43
N LEU A 139 -19.87 -3.89 0.00
CA LEU A 139 -19.58 -4.20 1.40
C LEU A 139 -19.78 -2.97 2.31
N GLN A 140 -19.28 -1.80 1.90
CA GLN A 140 -19.51 -0.52 2.58
C GLN A 140 -21.01 -0.17 2.66
N ILE A 141 -21.79 -0.41 1.61
CA ILE A 141 -23.25 -0.20 1.60
C ILE A 141 -23.95 -1.16 2.58
N GLU A 142 -23.60 -2.44 2.58
CA GLU A 142 -24.22 -3.43 3.46
C GLU A 142 -23.87 -3.19 4.94
N VAL A 143 -22.61 -2.88 5.27
CA VAL A 143 -22.20 -2.53 6.64
C VAL A 143 -22.89 -1.25 7.12
N LYS A 144 -23.08 -0.25 6.24
CA LYS A 144 -23.77 1.01 6.58
C LYS A 144 -25.27 0.86 6.88
N LYS A 145 -25.87 -0.30 6.62
CA LYS A 145 -27.23 -0.63 7.09
C LYS A 145 -27.30 -0.98 8.58
N ILE A 146 -26.15 -1.29 9.21
CA ILE A 146 -26.05 -1.54 10.65
C ILE A 146 -25.86 -0.21 11.39
N ASN A 147 -24.92 0.62 10.94
CA ASN A 147 -24.73 1.99 11.40
C ASN A 147 -24.12 2.83 10.26
N GLU A 148 -24.60 4.06 10.06
CA GLU A 148 -24.06 4.99 9.05
C GLU A 148 -22.62 5.41 9.37
N ASP A 149 -22.32 5.55 10.68
CA ASP A 149 -20.96 5.64 11.20
C ASP A 149 -20.38 4.22 11.38
N VAL A 150 -19.51 3.83 10.45
CA VAL A 150 -18.87 2.51 10.42
C VAL A 150 -17.84 2.35 11.53
N GLU A 151 -17.16 3.43 11.94
CA GLU A 151 -16.11 3.34 12.97
C GLU A 151 -16.70 3.07 14.35
N ALA A 152 -17.89 3.61 14.61
CA ALA A 152 -18.70 3.33 15.80
C ALA A 152 -19.29 1.91 15.86
N ILE A 153 -19.12 1.07 14.82
CA ILE A 153 -19.51 -0.36 14.89
C ILE A 153 -18.44 -1.13 15.66
N GLU A 154 -18.58 -1.26 16.98
CA GLU A 154 -17.65 -2.07 17.79
C GLU A 154 -17.64 -3.55 17.37
N HIS A 155 -18.79 -4.09 16.96
CA HIS A 155 -18.98 -5.51 16.64
C HIS A 155 -20.19 -5.77 15.73
N ILE A 156 -20.10 -6.81 14.89
CA ILE A 156 -21.17 -7.35 14.04
C ILE A 156 -21.39 -8.82 14.40
N ASN A 157 -22.63 -9.20 14.75
CA ASN A 157 -22.93 -10.57 15.17
C ASN A 157 -23.04 -11.55 13.99
N ASP A 158 -22.99 -12.86 14.28
CA ASP A 158 -23.11 -13.95 13.29
C ASP A 158 -24.32 -13.81 12.35
N GLU A 159 -25.49 -13.35 12.82
CA GLU A 159 -26.70 -13.21 11.98
C GLU A 159 -26.55 -12.07 10.95
N GLN A 160 -26.13 -10.90 11.41
CA GLN A 160 -25.85 -9.74 10.56
C GLN A 160 -24.72 -10.05 9.56
N GLY A 161 -23.61 -10.63 10.04
CA GLY A 161 -22.47 -11.01 9.22
C GLY A 161 -22.84 -12.01 8.11
N ASN A 162 -23.71 -12.97 8.42
CA ASN A 162 -24.24 -13.91 7.42
C ASN A 162 -25.12 -13.19 6.38
N ALA A 163 -26.02 -12.29 6.77
CA ALA A 163 -26.87 -11.56 5.84
C ALA A 163 -26.08 -10.67 4.85
N ILE A 164 -25.03 -10.00 5.32
CA ILE A 164 -24.07 -9.27 4.47
C ILE A 164 -23.35 -10.24 3.53
N CYS A 165 -22.83 -11.34 4.08
CA CYS A 165 -22.16 -12.37 3.28
C CYS A 165 -23.05 -12.97 2.19
N ASP A 166 -24.29 -13.34 2.49
CA ASP A 166 -25.23 -13.93 1.53
C ASP A 166 -25.56 -12.98 0.38
N THR A 167 -25.73 -11.70 0.70
CA THR A 167 -25.94 -10.65 -0.32
C THR A 167 -24.74 -10.52 -1.26
N LEU A 168 -23.52 -10.50 -0.73
CA LEU A 168 -22.31 -10.30 -1.54
C LEU A 168 -21.89 -11.55 -2.31
N VAL A 169 -22.01 -12.77 -1.76
CA VAL A 169 -21.67 -14.01 -2.49
C VAL A 169 -22.67 -14.37 -3.58
N ALA A 170 -23.86 -13.76 -3.60
CA ALA A 170 -24.80 -13.85 -4.72
C ALA A 170 -24.35 -13.04 -5.95
N LEU A 171 -23.43 -12.07 -5.76
CA LEU A 171 -22.94 -11.16 -6.79
C LEU A 171 -21.46 -11.41 -7.16
N TYR A 172 -20.65 -11.85 -6.20
CA TYR A 172 -19.19 -11.88 -6.29
C TYR A 172 -18.59 -13.25 -5.94
N ASP A 173 -17.33 -13.48 -6.36
CA ASP A 173 -16.58 -14.69 -5.99
C ASP A 173 -16.43 -14.74 -4.46
N PRO A 174 -16.87 -15.81 -3.76
CA PRO A 174 -16.83 -15.85 -2.30
C PRO A 174 -15.41 -15.71 -1.71
N ARG A 175 -14.37 -15.94 -2.52
CA ARG A 175 -12.97 -15.70 -2.15
C ARG A 175 -12.60 -14.22 -2.12
N ASP A 176 -13.18 -13.41 -3.01
CA ASP A 176 -12.97 -11.95 -3.01
C ASP A 176 -13.82 -11.31 -1.89
N VAL A 177 -15.03 -11.82 -1.63
CA VAL A 177 -15.83 -11.41 -0.45
C VAL A 177 -15.08 -11.69 0.86
N TYR A 178 -14.47 -12.88 1.02
CA TYR A 178 -13.62 -13.19 2.18
C TYR A 178 -12.46 -12.20 2.31
N ILE A 179 -11.76 -11.91 1.22
CA ILE A 179 -10.62 -10.98 1.23
C ILE A 179 -11.08 -9.58 1.66
N ALA A 180 -12.15 -9.05 1.06
CA ALA A 180 -12.69 -7.74 1.40
C ALA A 180 -13.05 -7.63 2.89
N PHE A 181 -13.75 -8.62 3.45
CA PHE A 181 -14.11 -8.67 4.87
C PHE A 181 -12.88 -8.61 5.80
N VAL A 182 -11.85 -9.41 5.49
CA VAL A 182 -10.68 -9.55 6.36
C VAL A 182 -9.75 -8.34 6.25
N ILE A 183 -9.46 -7.83 5.04
CA ILE A 183 -8.53 -6.71 4.88
C ILE A 183 -9.13 -5.37 5.33
N ASN A 184 -10.46 -5.21 5.24
CA ASN A 184 -11.18 -4.03 5.75
C ASN A 184 -11.67 -4.21 7.21
N GLY A 185 -11.11 -5.17 7.95
CA GLY A 185 -11.27 -5.26 9.41
C GLY A 185 -12.70 -5.44 9.92
N VAL A 186 -13.60 -6.07 9.14
CA VAL A 186 -15.03 -6.19 9.51
C VAL A 186 -15.16 -6.98 10.82
N ARG A 187 -15.67 -6.32 11.87
CA ARG A 187 -15.58 -6.72 13.30
C ARG A 187 -16.55 -7.86 13.71
N VAL A 188 -16.51 -8.96 12.96
CA VAL A 188 -17.38 -10.15 13.14
C VAL A 188 -17.04 -11.01 14.36
N ASP A 189 -17.98 -11.87 14.75
CA ASP A 189 -17.84 -12.88 15.80
C ASP A 189 -16.58 -13.79 15.67
N PRO A 190 -15.93 -14.17 16.79
CA PRO A 190 -14.83 -15.14 16.78
C PRO A 190 -15.20 -16.45 16.06
N GLY A 191 -14.40 -16.81 15.06
CA GLY A 191 -14.61 -18.01 14.24
C GLY A 191 -15.72 -17.91 13.19
N PHE A 192 -16.35 -16.74 12.98
CA PHE A 192 -17.31 -16.50 11.89
C PHE A 192 -16.76 -17.00 10.54
N TYR A 193 -15.54 -16.61 10.20
CA TYR A 193 -14.86 -17.02 8.97
C TYR A 193 -14.69 -18.54 8.83
N ALA A 194 -14.47 -19.26 9.93
CA ALA A 194 -14.35 -20.72 9.93
C ALA A 194 -15.71 -21.42 9.81
N ARG A 195 -16.79 -20.84 10.38
CA ARG A 195 -18.17 -21.31 10.19
C ARG A 195 -18.67 -21.07 8.77
N ARG A 196 -18.44 -19.86 8.24
CA ARG A 196 -18.97 -19.38 6.96
C ARG A 196 -18.17 -19.82 5.74
N PHE A 197 -16.83 -19.89 5.85
CA PHE A 197 -15.93 -20.24 4.75
C PHE A 197 -14.99 -21.40 5.11
N PRO A 198 -15.51 -22.58 5.51
CA PRO A 198 -14.71 -23.68 6.07
C PRO A 198 -13.68 -24.26 5.09
N THR A 199 -13.88 -24.12 3.78
CA THR A 199 -12.91 -24.55 2.74
C THR A 199 -11.85 -23.50 2.41
N MET A 200 -11.88 -22.33 3.06
CA MET A 200 -10.97 -21.21 2.81
C MET A 200 -10.07 -20.89 3.98
N ALA A 201 -10.52 -21.13 5.22
CA ALA A 201 -9.79 -20.85 6.46
C ALA A 201 -8.59 -21.82 6.74
N GLY A 202 -7.87 -22.27 5.70
CA GLY A 202 -6.74 -23.22 5.76
C GLY A 202 -5.92 -23.33 4.47
#